data_AF-A0A2E8N8L6-F1
#
_entry.id   AF-A0A2E8N8L6-F1
#
_cell.length_a   1.000
_cell.length_b   1.000
_cell.length_c   1.000
_cell.angle_alpha   90.00
_cell.angle_beta   90.00
_cell.angle_gamma   90.00
#
_symmetry.space_group_name_H-M   'P 1'
#
loop_
_entity.id
_entity.type
_entity.pdbx_description
1 polymer ?
#
loop_
_entity_poly.entity_id
_entity_poly.type
_entity_poly.pdbx_seq_one_letter_code
_entity_poly.pdbx_strand_id
1 'polypeptide(L)'
;MRRSIDDYPFDAADYPPDYEDDELTPISWAVGISDDYADAEPRVMLTVEEVGRAGQGLVGHLSPEIARRLRAAISDALAEIGEEPGR
;
A
#
# COMPACT_ATOMS: atom_id res chain seq x y z
N MET A 1 -1.94 -9.34 18.06
CA MET A 1 -0.59 -9.46 17.45
C MET A 1 -0.52 -8.52 16.24
N ARG A 2 0.61 -7.83 16.04
CA ARG A 2 0.87 -7.00 14.86
C ARG A 2 2.23 -7.35 14.26
N ARG A 3 2.31 -7.50 12.94
CA ARG A 3 3.56 -7.83 12.23
C ARG A 3 3.64 -7.05 10.93
N SER A 4 4.81 -6.46 10.65
CA SER A 4 5.13 -5.90 9.34
C SER A 4 5.48 -7.01 8.36
N ILE A 5 4.99 -6.88 7.12
CA ILE A 5 5.30 -7.78 5.99
C ILE A 5 6.24 -7.08 5.02
N ASP A 6 5.94 -5.83 4.69
CA ASP A 6 6.79 -4.94 3.89
C ASP A 6 6.61 -3.49 4.36
N ASP A 7 7.67 -2.72 4.26
CA ASP A 7 7.74 -1.33 4.69
C ASP A 7 8.63 -0.58 3.71
N TYR A 8 7.98 0.11 2.76
CA TYR A 8 8.63 0.72 1.62
C TYR A 8 8.68 2.25 1.81
N PRO A 9 9.83 2.81 2.21
CA PRO A 9 10.01 4.24 2.26
C PRO A 9 10.01 4.82 0.85
N PHE A 10 9.46 6.02 0.70
CA PHE A 10 9.53 6.77 -0.57
C PHE A 10 10.97 6.90 -1.10
N ASP A 11 11.15 6.55 -2.38
CA ASP A 11 12.32 6.90 -3.19
C ASP A 11 11.87 7.79 -4.36
N ALA A 12 12.54 8.93 -4.54
CA ALA A 12 12.23 9.86 -5.62
C ALA A 12 12.46 9.22 -7.01
N ALA A 13 13.27 8.17 -7.10
CA ALA A 13 13.50 7.42 -8.33
C ALA A 13 12.31 6.54 -8.76
N ASP A 14 11.34 6.29 -7.89
CA ASP A 14 10.14 5.50 -8.22
C ASP A 14 9.08 6.30 -8.99
N TYR A 15 9.19 7.62 -8.98
CA TYR A 15 8.24 8.48 -9.65
C TYR A 15 8.61 8.65 -11.12
N PRO A 16 7.62 8.94 -12.00
CA PRO A 16 7.89 9.17 -13.41
C PRO A 16 8.97 10.23 -13.61
N PRO A 17 9.86 10.11 -14.61
CA PRO A 17 10.84 11.15 -14.88
C PRO A 17 10.14 12.48 -15.14
N ASP A 18 10.78 13.57 -14.73
CA ASP A 18 10.34 14.95 -14.94
C ASP A 18 8.97 15.31 -14.32
N TYR A 19 8.49 14.55 -13.33
CA TYR A 19 7.33 14.97 -12.53
C TYR A 19 7.63 16.28 -11.78
N GLU A 20 6.70 17.24 -11.81
CA GLU A 20 6.83 18.45 -11.01
C GLU A 20 6.38 18.18 -9.56
N ASP A 21 7.07 18.76 -8.57
CA ASP A 21 6.84 18.50 -7.14
C ASP A 21 5.40 18.81 -6.66
N ASP A 22 4.63 19.60 -7.43
CA ASP A 22 3.24 19.93 -7.15
C ASP A 22 2.22 19.02 -7.85
N GLU A 23 2.66 18.14 -8.75
CA GLU A 23 1.78 17.19 -9.47
C GLU A 23 1.53 15.91 -8.67
N LEU A 24 2.54 15.43 -7.93
CA LEU A 24 2.48 14.18 -7.20
C LEU A 24 2.84 14.39 -5.73
N THR A 25 2.04 13.81 -4.83
CA THR A 25 2.35 13.82 -3.39
C THR A 25 3.30 12.67 -3.06
N PRO A 26 4.52 12.93 -2.55
CA PRO A 26 5.45 11.87 -2.14
C PRO A 26 4.86 10.99 -1.05
N ILE A 27 4.75 9.69 -1.31
CA ILE A 27 4.05 8.75 -0.44
C ILE A 27 4.95 7.54 -0.15
N SER A 28 5.07 7.20 1.13
CA SER A 28 5.55 5.89 1.59
C SER A 28 4.36 4.95 1.81
N TRP A 29 4.58 3.64 1.66
CA TRP A 29 3.54 2.66 1.92
C TRP A 29 4.10 1.46 2.69
N ALA A 30 3.22 0.81 3.45
CA ALA A 30 3.58 -0.40 4.19
C ALA A 30 2.44 -1.40 4.19
N VAL A 31 2.79 -2.68 4.18
CA VAL A 31 1.86 -3.80 4.32
C VAL A 31 2.17 -4.54 5.62
N GLY A 32 1.15 -4.69 6.45
CA GLY A 32 1.24 -5.44 7.70
C GLY A 32 0.05 -6.37 7.91
N ILE A 33 0.09 -7.09 9.02
CA ILE A 33 -1.05 -7.88 9.51
C ILE A 33 -1.35 -7.50 10.96
N SER A 34 -2.64 -7.52 11.31
CA SER A 34 -3.12 -7.40 12.68
C SER A 34 -4.31 -8.32 12.89
N ASP A 35 -4.43 -8.91 14.07
CA ASP A 35 -5.62 -9.64 14.55
C ASP A 35 -6.19 -9.01 15.82
N ASP A 36 -5.76 -7.77 16.15
CA ASP A 36 -6.09 -7.08 17.39
C ASP A 36 -7.45 -6.36 17.28
N TYR A 37 -8.48 -7.17 17.03
CA TYR A 37 -9.87 -6.73 16.89
C TYR A 37 -10.77 -7.53 17.81
N ALA A 38 -11.97 -6.99 18.06
CA ALA A 38 -12.96 -7.66 18.91
C ALA A 38 -13.42 -9.01 18.34
N ASP A 39 -13.35 -9.20 17.03
CA ASP A 39 -13.68 -10.47 16.36
C ASP A 39 -12.50 -11.45 16.31
N ALA A 40 -11.31 -11.05 16.80
CA ALA A 40 -10.07 -11.84 16.82
C ALA A 40 -9.64 -12.38 15.44
N GLU A 41 -10.09 -11.73 14.38
CA GLU A 41 -9.90 -12.20 13.02
C GLU A 41 -8.81 -11.38 12.31
N PRO A 42 -7.88 -12.01 11.57
CA PRO A 42 -6.70 -11.33 11.01
C PRO A 42 -7.04 -10.46 9.79
N ARG A 43 -6.45 -9.26 9.71
CA ARG A 43 -6.62 -8.23 8.66
C ARG A 43 -5.26 -7.89 8.07
N VAL A 44 -5.26 -7.62 6.77
CA VAL A 44 -4.13 -6.97 6.11
C VAL A 44 -4.25 -5.48 6.37
N MET A 45 -3.20 -4.86 6.89
CA MET A 45 -3.11 -3.41 7.00
C MET A 45 -2.37 -2.86 5.79
N LEU A 46 -2.98 -1.93 5.08
CA LEU A 46 -2.34 -1.12 4.06
C LEU A 46 -2.20 0.30 4.60
N THR A 47 -0.97 0.72 4.88
CA THR A 47 -0.65 2.09 5.26
C THR A 47 -0.19 2.86 4.03
N VAL A 48 -0.70 4.08 3.88
CA VAL A 48 -0.26 5.05 2.87
C VAL A 48 -0.04 6.37 3.60
N GLU A 49 1.19 6.90 3.59
CA GLU A 49 1.58 8.07 4.36
C GLU A 49 2.39 9.07 3.53
N GLU A 50 2.02 10.34 3.58
CA GLU A 50 2.75 11.43 2.94
C GLU A 50 4.10 11.67 3.64
N VAL A 51 5.18 11.78 2.86
CA VAL A 51 6.53 12.04 3.36
C VAL A 51 6.56 13.37 4.11
N GLY A 52 7.17 13.37 5.30
CA GLY A 52 7.26 14.55 6.15
C GLY A 52 6.00 14.84 6.98
N ARG A 53 4.92 14.07 6.83
CA ARG A 53 3.69 14.17 7.62
C ARG A 53 3.40 12.91 8.44
N ALA A 54 4.41 12.45 9.17
CA ALA A 54 4.31 11.26 10.02
C ALA A 54 3.12 11.32 10.98
N GLY A 55 2.37 10.22 11.06
CA GLY A 55 1.17 10.06 11.87
C GLY A 55 -0.12 10.62 11.24
N GLN A 56 -0.05 11.17 10.02
CA GLN A 56 -1.22 11.67 9.28
C GLN A 56 -1.63 10.76 8.11
N GLY A 57 -0.91 9.65 7.89
CA GLY A 57 -1.25 8.67 6.88
C GLY A 57 -2.58 7.96 7.12
N LEU A 58 -3.10 7.34 6.06
CA LEU A 58 -4.30 6.50 6.13
C LEU A 58 -3.89 5.04 6.31
N VAL A 59 -4.61 4.32 7.15
CA VAL A 59 -4.42 2.88 7.36
C VAL A 59 -5.73 2.15 7.06
N GLY A 60 -5.75 1.39 5.97
CA GLY A 60 -6.83 0.49 5.63
C GLY A 60 -6.67 -0.85 6.33
N HIS A 61 -7.69 -1.29 7.06
CA HIS A 61 -7.73 -2.62 7.69
C HIS A 61 -8.63 -3.54 6.86
N LEU A 62 -8.02 -4.31 5.97
CA LEU A 62 -8.71 -5.08 4.94
C LEU A 62 -8.94 -6.52 5.41
N SER A 63 -10.19 -6.99 5.26
CA SER A 63 -10.47 -8.42 5.37
C SER A 63 -9.71 -9.20 4.27
N PRO A 64 -9.51 -10.51 4.42
CA PRO A 64 -8.88 -11.32 3.37
C PRO A 64 -9.58 -11.22 2.01
N GLU A 65 -10.90 -11.04 1.99
CA GLU A 65 -11.67 -10.85 0.76
C GLU A 65 -11.30 -9.54 0.06
N ILE A 66 -11.32 -8.42 0.78
CA ILE A 66 -11.01 -7.10 0.22
C ILE A 66 -9.53 -7.01 -0.19
N ALA A 67 -8.62 -7.60 0.59
CA ALA A 67 -7.21 -7.66 0.25
C ALA A 67 -6.97 -8.42 -1.07
N ARG A 68 -7.66 -9.55 -1.30
CA ARG A 68 -7.57 -10.28 -2.58
C ARG A 68 -8.13 -9.46 -3.73
N ARG A 69 -9.23 -8.72 -3.51
CA ARG A 69 -9.81 -7.84 -4.52
C ARG A 69 -8.84 -6.71 -4.91
N LEU A 70 -8.19 -6.07 -3.94
CA LEU A 70 -7.19 -5.04 -4.20
C LEU A 70 -6.01 -5.61 -5.00
N ARG A 71 -5.49 -6.77 -4.57
CA ARG A 71 -4.41 -7.45 -5.30
C ARG A 71 -4.78 -7.78 -6.74
N ALA A 72 -6.01 -8.27 -6.98
CA ALA A 72 -6.48 -8.53 -8.34
C ALA A 72 -6.53 -7.25 -9.18
N ALA A 73 -7.05 -6.15 -8.63
CA ALA A 73 -7.10 -4.86 -9.33
C ALA A 73 -5.70 -4.33 -9.69
N ILE A 74 -4.71 -4.50 -8.81
CA ILE A 74 -3.31 -4.13 -9.10
C ILE A 74 -2.73 -5.03 -10.20
N SER A 75 -2.99 -6.34 -10.12
CA SER A 75 -2.54 -7.30 -11.14
C SER A 75 -3.13 -6.97 -12.52
N ASP A 76 -4.43 -6.65 -12.59
CA ASP A 76 -5.10 -6.23 -13.81
C ASP A 76 -4.52 -4.91 -14.35
N ALA A 77 -4.20 -3.95 -13.47
CA ALA A 77 -3.58 -2.68 -13.87
C ALA A 77 -2.18 -2.87 -14.44
N LEU A 78 -1.37 -3.78 -13.85
CA LEU A 78 -0.06 -4.15 -14.38
C LEU A 78 -0.18 -4.76 -15.78
N ALA A 79 -1.14 -5.68 -15.97
CA ALA A 79 -1.41 -6.28 -17.27
C ALA A 79 -1.77 -5.23 -18.33
N GLU A 80 -2.61 -4.26 -17.96
CA GLU A 80 -3.08 -3.19 -18.86
C GLU A 80 -1.94 -2.29 -19.35
N ILE A 81 -0.93 -2.04 -18.52
CA ILE A 81 0.26 -1.25 -18.90
C ILE A 81 1.36 -2.09 -19.56
N GLY A 82 1.12 -3.38 -19.81
CA GLY A 82 2.04 -4.28 -20.50
C GLY A 82 3.11 -4.93 -19.61
N GLU A 83 2.98 -4.82 -18.29
CA GLU A 83 3.87 -5.45 -17.31
C GLU A 83 3.41 -6.86 -16.94
N GLU A 84 4.33 -7.65 -16.37
CA GLU A 84 3.99 -8.97 -15.83
C GLU A 84 3.08 -8.78 -14.60
N PRO A 85 1.85 -9.35 -14.58
CA PRO A 85 0.85 -9.08 -13.54
C PRO A 85 1.21 -9.51 -12.11
N GLY A 86 2.36 -10.17 -11.94
CA GLY A 86 2.82 -10.73 -10.68
C GLY A 86 1.99 -11.91 -10.21
N ARG A 87 2.47 -12.59 -9.16
CA ARG A 87 1.77 -13.76 -8.62
C ARG A 87 0.65 -13.38 -7.68
#